data_AF-A0A0C4WR08-F1
#
_entry.id   AF-A0A0C4WR08-F1
#
_cell.length_a   1.000
_cell.length_b   1.000
_cell.length_c   1.000
_cell.angle_alpha   90.00
_cell.angle_beta   90.00
_cell.angle_gamma   90.00
#
_symmetry.space_group_name_H-M   'P 1'
#
loop_
_entity.id
_entity.type
_entity.pdbx_description
1 polymer ?
#
loop_
_entity_poly.entity_id
_entity_poly.type
_entity_poly.pdbx_seq_one_letter_code
_entity_poly.pdbx_strand_id
1 'polypeptide(L)'
;MHPIFYLLAGTVLLAGCAGTSTTRDGGPSAGRYEGHLVMAPEMHVFVPCNAEAPLWLVADEATDHRLEAQYTSLVSEPYEEAFAVLRGTPGPQLDCPGCRDFPGSFRVSEIIEYRLAEAGDCR
;
A
#
# COMPACT_ATOMS: atom_id res chain seq x y z
N MET A 1 -66.89 -40.74 22.09
CA MET A 1 -67.35 -39.33 21.98
C MET A 1 -66.30 -38.56 21.17
N HIS A 2 -66.77 -37.58 20.42
CA HIS A 2 -66.19 -36.94 19.24
C HIS A 2 -64.83 -36.21 19.45
N PRO A 3 -64.14 -35.85 18.34
CA PRO A 3 -62.69 -35.88 18.15
C PRO A 3 -62.04 -34.49 18.24
N ILE A 4 -60.71 -34.43 18.17
CA ILE A 4 -59.96 -33.19 17.93
C ILE A 4 -59.08 -33.37 16.69
N PHE A 5 -59.56 -32.77 15.59
CA PHE A 5 -58.78 -32.30 14.45
C PHE A 5 -57.94 -31.09 14.88
N TYR A 6 -56.68 -30.96 14.44
CA TYR A 6 -56.01 -29.71 13.99
C TYR A 6 -54.61 -30.13 13.47
N LEU A 7 -54.36 -30.14 12.16
CA LEU A 7 -53.89 -29.02 11.30
C LEU A 7 -52.38 -28.72 11.43
N LEU A 8 -51.68 -29.04 10.33
CA LEU A 8 -50.61 -28.29 9.64
C LEU A 8 -49.54 -27.54 10.44
N ALA A 9 -48.27 -27.83 10.08
CA ALA A 9 -47.18 -26.90 9.74
C ALA A 9 -45.87 -27.54 10.22
N GLY A 10 -44.94 -27.92 9.36
CA GLY A 10 -44.16 -26.97 8.56
C GLY A 10 -42.75 -26.94 9.15
N THR A 11 -41.97 -27.99 8.92
CA THR A 11 -40.53 -28.01 9.22
C THR A 11 -39.78 -27.20 8.16
N VAL A 12 -39.40 -25.97 8.49
CA VAL A 12 -38.28 -25.31 7.80
C VAL A 12 -37.11 -25.17 8.79
N LEU A 13 -36.09 -25.98 8.55
CA LEU A 13 -34.79 -25.95 9.20
C LEU A 13 -33.91 -24.98 8.41
N LEU A 14 -33.85 -23.71 8.82
CA LEU A 14 -32.89 -22.74 8.30
C LEU A 14 -32.45 -21.77 9.39
N ALA A 15 -31.34 -22.09 10.04
CA ALA A 15 -30.40 -21.15 10.64
C ALA A 15 -29.16 -21.99 10.99
N GLY A 16 -28.08 -21.99 10.21
CA GLY A 16 -27.39 -20.84 9.66
C GLY A 16 -26.00 -20.92 10.27
N CYS A 17 -24.99 -21.30 9.48
CA CYS A 17 -23.62 -21.49 9.92
C CYS A 17 -23.17 -20.23 10.69
N ALA A 18 -22.78 -20.42 11.95
CA ALA A 18 -22.01 -19.45 12.70
C ALA A 18 -20.64 -19.30 12.03
N GLY A 19 -20.59 -18.51 10.96
CA GLY A 19 -19.36 -17.99 10.40
C GLY A 19 -18.87 -16.92 11.36
N THR A 20 -17.96 -17.29 12.25
CA THR A 20 -17.12 -16.33 12.97
C THR A 20 -16.25 -15.61 11.95
N SER A 21 -16.80 -14.56 11.32
CA SER A 21 -16.01 -13.54 10.67
C SER A 21 -15.33 -12.75 11.78
N THR A 22 -14.16 -13.22 12.21
CA THR A 22 -13.18 -12.36 12.86
C THR A 22 -12.95 -11.16 11.94
N THR A 23 -13.56 -10.03 12.29
CA THR A 23 -13.12 -8.70 11.87
C THR A 23 -11.65 -8.60 12.25
N ARG A 24 -10.78 -8.81 11.26
CA ARG A 24 -9.36 -8.50 11.35
C ARG A 24 -9.29 -6.98 11.38
N ASP A 25 -8.96 -6.42 12.54
CA ASP A 25 -8.76 -4.99 12.74
C ASP A 25 -7.88 -4.43 11.62
N GLY A 26 -8.50 -3.61 10.76
CA GLY A 26 -7.96 -3.10 9.51
C GLY A 26 -7.04 -1.90 9.72
N GLY A 27 -5.91 -2.12 10.40
CA GLY A 27 -4.76 -1.23 10.21
C GLY A 27 -4.19 -1.44 8.80
N PRO A 28 -3.65 -0.41 8.14
CA PRO A 28 -2.97 -0.60 6.86
C PRO A 28 -1.79 -1.53 7.09
N SER A 29 -1.90 -2.76 6.59
CA SER A 29 -0.86 -3.77 6.69
C SER A 29 0.21 -3.50 5.65
N ALA A 30 1.48 -3.67 6.01
CA ALA A 30 2.58 -3.53 5.07
C ALA A 30 2.38 -4.46 3.86
N GLY A 31 2.35 -3.87 2.67
CA GLY A 31 2.15 -4.55 1.39
C GLY A 31 3.39 -4.45 0.51
N ARG A 32 3.41 -5.23 -0.57
CA ARG A 32 4.39 -5.10 -1.66
C ARG A 32 3.83 -4.14 -2.72
N TYR A 33 4.59 -3.12 -3.07
CA TYR A 33 4.22 -2.09 -4.02
C TYR A 33 5.31 -1.96 -5.08
N GLU A 34 4.88 -1.80 -6.32
CA GLU A 34 5.74 -1.51 -7.46
C GLU A 34 5.48 -0.07 -7.89
N GLY A 35 6.51 0.63 -8.34
CA GLY A 35 6.37 2.00 -8.75
C GLY A 35 7.69 2.69 -9.06
N HIS A 36 7.59 3.97 -9.34
CA HIS A 36 8.74 4.82 -9.63
C HIS A 36 9.17 5.57 -8.38
N LEU A 37 10.47 5.56 -8.10
CA LEU A 37 11.11 6.38 -7.10
C LEU A 37 11.75 7.58 -7.80
N VAL A 38 11.49 8.77 -7.29
CA VAL A 38 12.11 10.01 -7.75
C VAL A 38 12.76 10.68 -6.54
N MET A 39 14.05 10.99 -6.66
CA MET A 39 14.81 11.61 -5.59
C MET A 39 15.53 12.86 -6.09
N ALA A 40 15.54 13.88 -5.25
CA ALA A 40 16.30 15.11 -5.41
C ALA A 40 16.66 15.65 -4.03
N PRO A 41 17.54 16.68 -3.95
CA PRO A 41 17.81 17.34 -2.68
C PRO A 41 16.50 17.73 -1.99
N GLU A 42 16.30 17.23 -0.77
CA GLU A 42 15.12 17.49 0.07
C GLU A 42 13.78 16.99 -0.50
N MET A 43 13.76 16.10 -1.51
CA MET A 43 12.52 15.56 -2.08
C MET A 43 12.69 14.09 -2.46
N HIS A 44 12.09 13.19 -1.67
CA HIS A 44 12.07 11.76 -1.93
C HIS A 44 10.61 11.30 -2.06
N VAL A 45 10.22 10.83 -3.24
CA VAL A 45 8.84 10.45 -3.52
C VAL A 45 8.75 9.09 -4.19
N PHE A 46 7.65 8.41 -3.93
CA PHE A 46 7.30 7.15 -4.57
C PHE A 46 5.96 7.28 -5.27
N VAL A 47 5.91 6.86 -6.53
CA VAL A 47 4.72 6.83 -7.37
C VAL A 47 4.36 5.36 -7.60
N PRO A 48 3.47 4.77 -6.78
CA PRO A 48 3.00 3.40 -7.02
C PRO A 48 2.35 3.28 -8.41
N CYS A 49 2.57 2.18 -9.13
CA CYS A 49 2.05 1.97 -10.49
C CYS A 49 0.54 2.18 -10.63
N ASN A 50 -0.23 1.90 -9.57
CA ASN A 50 -1.70 2.00 -9.57
C ASN A 50 -2.20 3.20 -8.74
N ALA A 51 -1.36 4.20 -8.47
CA ALA A 51 -1.73 5.39 -7.73
C ALA A 51 -1.93 6.59 -8.66
N GLU A 52 -2.90 7.44 -8.30
CA GLU A 52 -3.20 8.66 -9.05
C GLU A 52 -2.22 9.81 -8.71
N ALA A 53 -1.45 9.67 -7.64
CA ALA A 53 -0.58 10.74 -7.15
C ALA A 53 0.69 10.20 -6.45
N PRO A 54 1.79 10.98 -6.48
CA PRO A 54 3.01 10.67 -5.73
C PRO A 54 2.77 10.70 -4.22
N LEU A 55 3.49 9.84 -3.49
CA LEU A 55 3.50 9.78 -2.04
C LEU A 55 4.88 10.19 -1.51
N TRP A 56 4.88 10.96 -0.42
CA TRP A 56 6.12 11.31 0.27
C TRP A 56 6.78 10.08 0.89
N LEU A 57 8.05 9.82 0.56
CA LEU A 57 8.74 8.65 1.06
C LEU A 57 9.16 8.86 2.53
N VAL A 58 8.90 7.85 3.36
CA VAL A 58 9.38 7.81 4.75
C VAL A 58 10.16 6.53 4.96
N ALA A 59 11.44 6.67 5.25
CA ALA A 59 12.34 5.57 5.56
C ALA A 59 13.08 5.85 6.89
N ASP A 60 13.61 4.80 7.53
CA ASP A 60 14.65 5.01 8.54
C ASP A 60 15.95 5.48 7.88
N GLU A 61 16.85 6.10 8.66
CA GLU A 61 18.10 6.69 8.16
C GLU A 61 18.95 5.69 7.35
N ALA A 62 19.04 4.44 7.81
CA ALA A 62 19.81 3.41 7.11
C ALA A 62 19.20 3.05 5.75
N THR A 63 17.88 2.96 5.66
CA THR A 63 17.15 2.67 4.43
C THR A 63 17.17 3.86 3.47
N ASP A 64 17.01 5.08 3.98
CA ASP A 64 17.06 6.32 3.19
C ASP A 64 18.44 6.49 2.53
N HIS A 65 19.53 6.35 3.30
CA HIS A 65 20.88 6.39 2.73
C HIS A 65 21.14 5.30 1.69
N ARG A 66 20.58 4.10 1.88
CA ARG A 66 20.69 3.03 0.88
C ARG A 66 19.93 3.38 -0.40
N LEU A 67 18.74 3.98 -0.28
CA LEU A 67 17.96 4.46 -1.43
C LEU A 67 18.72 5.54 -2.19
N GLU A 68 19.22 6.57 -1.50
CA GLU A 68 20.00 7.65 -2.11
C GLU A 68 21.26 7.13 -2.84
N ALA A 69 22.01 6.24 -2.18
CA ALA A 69 23.23 5.67 -2.76
C ALA A 69 22.94 4.82 -4.01
N GLN A 70 21.84 4.05 -4.00
CA GLN A 70 21.42 3.29 -5.18
C GLN A 70 20.88 4.20 -6.28
N TYR A 71 20.05 5.20 -5.94
CA TYR A 71 19.52 6.19 -6.88
C TYR A 71 20.64 6.89 -7.65
N THR A 72 21.62 7.45 -6.94
CA THR A 72 22.78 8.14 -7.54
C THR A 72 23.70 7.23 -8.36
N SER A 73 23.59 5.91 -8.20
CA SER A 73 24.30 4.95 -9.05
C SER A 73 23.53 4.56 -10.33
N LEU A 74 22.22 4.80 -10.36
CA LEU A 74 21.33 4.41 -11.44
C LEU A 74 21.04 5.57 -12.40
N VAL A 75 20.79 6.76 -11.85
CA VAL A 75 20.40 7.94 -12.63
C VAL A 75 21.52 8.95 -12.76
N SER A 76 21.50 9.73 -13.83
CA SER A 76 22.55 10.73 -14.11
C SER A 76 22.20 12.12 -13.54
N GLU A 77 20.90 12.44 -13.49
CA GLU A 77 20.40 13.72 -12.99
C GLU A 77 19.38 13.54 -11.84
N PRO A 78 19.28 14.52 -10.92
CA PRO A 78 18.17 14.58 -9.98
C PRO A 78 16.83 14.58 -10.73
N TYR A 79 15.75 14.12 -10.08
CA TYR A 79 14.40 14.05 -10.65
C TYR A 79 14.19 13.00 -11.76
N GLU A 80 15.20 12.24 -12.15
CA GLU A 80 15.00 11.05 -12.99
C GLU A 80 14.22 9.95 -12.25
N GLU A 81 13.56 9.10 -13.02
CA GLU A 81 12.80 7.98 -12.47
C GLU A 81 13.69 6.74 -12.36
N ALA A 82 13.61 6.07 -11.21
CA ALA A 82 14.13 4.73 -11.04
C ALA A 82 12.98 3.81 -10.60
N PHE A 83 12.97 2.56 -11.07
CA PHE A 83 11.91 1.63 -10.74
C PHE A 83 12.24 0.87 -9.46
N ALA A 84 11.28 0.80 -8.54
CA ALA A 84 11.45 0.13 -7.27
C ALA A 84 10.26 -0.78 -6.94
N VAL A 85 10.60 -1.92 -6.32
CA VAL A 85 9.64 -2.77 -5.62
C VAL A 85 9.91 -2.63 -4.13
N LEU A 86 8.95 -2.09 -3.40
CA LEU A 86 9.09 -1.77 -1.98
C LEU A 86 8.07 -2.56 -1.16
N ARG A 87 8.48 -3.00 0.03
CA ARG A 87 7.53 -3.35 1.09
C ARG A 87 7.30 -2.14 1.97
N GLY A 88 6.05 -1.77 2.18
CA GLY A 88 5.76 -0.59 2.97
C GLY A 88 4.29 -0.39 3.25
N THR A 89 3.96 0.74 3.85
CA THR A 89 2.59 1.08 4.25
C THR A 89 2.25 2.50 3.77
N PRO A 90 1.22 2.66 2.94
CA PRO A 90 0.67 3.98 2.64
C PRO A 90 0.14 4.64 3.92
N GLY A 91 0.34 5.94 4.03
CA GLY A 91 -0.03 6.73 5.20
C GLY A 91 -0.65 8.07 4.81
N PRO A 92 -1.16 8.80 5.81
CA PRO A 92 -1.73 10.12 5.58
C PRO A 92 -0.65 11.12 5.12
N GLN A 93 -1.11 12.27 4.63
CA GLN A 93 -0.26 13.43 4.43
C GLN A 93 0.45 13.81 5.74
N LEU A 94 1.70 14.22 5.63
CA LEU A 94 2.52 14.63 6.76
C LEU A 94 2.53 16.16 6.89
N ASP A 95 2.67 16.65 8.11
CA ASP A 95 2.80 18.08 8.40
C ASP A 95 4.27 18.48 8.46
N CYS A 96 4.87 18.72 7.30
CA CYS A 96 6.22 19.26 7.20
C CYS A 96 6.37 20.17 5.96
N PRO A 97 7.34 21.11 5.97
CA PRO A 97 7.47 22.11 4.92
C PRO A 97 7.58 21.54 3.50
N GLY A 98 8.31 20.43 3.31
CA GLY A 98 8.53 19.82 1.98
C GLY A 98 7.55 18.70 1.60
N CYS A 99 6.85 18.10 2.57
CA CYS A 99 5.96 16.96 2.33
C CYS A 99 4.48 17.34 2.19
N ARG A 100 4.11 18.58 2.56
CA ARG A 100 2.73 19.07 2.52
C ARG A 100 2.10 19.15 1.13
N ASP A 101 2.93 19.13 0.08
CA ASP A 101 2.47 19.18 -1.31
C ASP A 101 2.04 17.79 -1.82
N PHE A 102 2.27 16.73 -1.05
CA PHE A 102 1.91 15.35 -1.38
C PHE A 102 0.66 14.91 -0.63
N PRO A 103 -0.29 14.23 -1.28
CA PRO A 103 -1.57 13.85 -0.66
C PRO A 103 -1.42 12.76 0.43
N GLY A 104 -0.26 12.12 0.51
CA GLY A 104 0.00 11.04 1.44
C GLY A 104 1.48 10.76 1.61
N SER A 105 1.76 9.75 2.44
CA SER A 105 3.11 9.23 2.66
C SER A 105 3.18 7.75 2.32
N PHE A 106 4.39 7.26 2.09
CA PHE A 106 4.69 5.85 1.94
C PHE A 106 5.84 5.47 2.86
N ARG A 107 5.53 4.71 3.92
CA ARG A 107 6.54 4.24 4.87
C ARG A 107 7.19 2.96 4.35
N VAL A 108 8.45 3.04 3.98
CA VAL A 108 9.25 1.91 3.52
C VAL A 108 9.69 1.07 4.71
N SER A 109 9.61 -0.24 4.55
CA SER A 109 10.12 -1.24 5.49
C SER A 109 11.18 -2.15 4.86
N GLU A 110 11.13 -2.32 3.53
CA GLU A 110 12.07 -3.17 2.79
C GLU A 110 12.18 -2.68 1.34
N ILE A 111 13.39 -2.71 0.78
CA ILE A 111 13.64 -2.55 -0.65
C ILE A 111 13.80 -3.96 -1.22
N ILE A 112 12.88 -4.37 -2.09
CA ILE A 112 12.88 -5.72 -2.68
C ILE A 112 13.63 -5.71 -4.00
N GLU A 113 13.38 -4.71 -4.84
CA GLU A 113 14.04 -4.50 -6.13
C GLU A 113 14.28 -3.02 -6.34
N TYR A 114 15.39 -2.69 -6.99
CA TYR A 114 15.69 -1.32 -7.36
C TYR A 114 16.57 -1.30 -8.61
N ARG A 115 16.10 -0.66 -9.69
CA ARG A 115 16.77 -0.59 -10.99
C ARG A 115 16.43 0.69 -11.74
N LEU A 116 17.08 0.91 -12.89
CA LEU A 116 16.71 1.96 -13.81
C LEU A 116 15.27 1.76 -14.28
N ALA A 117 14.51 2.85 -14.40
CA ALA A 117 13.17 2.80 -14.96
C ALA A 117 13.21 2.44 -16.46
N GLU A 118 12.24 1.66 -16.90
CA GLU A 118 12.06 1.26 -18.29
C GLU A 118 10.66 1.65 -18.79
N ALA A 119 10.52 1.87 -20.09
CA ALA A 119 9.25 2.32 -20.68
C ALA A 119 8.08 1.35 -20.51
N GLY A 120 8.36 0.09 -20.17
CA GLY A 120 7.35 -0.96 -19.92
C GLY A 120 6.91 -1.05 -18.46
N ASP A 121 7.53 -0.31 -17.56
CA ASP A 121 7.15 -0.32 -16.15
C ASP A 121 5.72 0.19 -15.97
N CYS A 122 5.00 -0.41 -15.02
CA CYS A 122 3.62 -0.04 -14.67
C CYS A 122 2.59 -0.14 -15.83
N ARG A 123 2.80 -0.99 -16.85
CA ARG A 123 1.84 -1.27 -17.94
C ARG A 123 0.96 -2.49 -17.71
#